data_AF-A0A3C2CLP7-F1
#
_entry.id   AF-A0A3C2CLP7-F1
#
_cell.length_a   1.000
_cell.length_b   1.000
_cell.length_c   1.000
_cell.angle_alpha   90.00
_cell.angle_beta   90.00
_cell.angle_gamma   90.00
#
_symmetry.space_group_name_H-M   'P 1'
#
loop_
_entity.id
_entity.type
_entity.pdbx_description
1 polymer ?
#
loop_
_entity_poly.entity_id
_entity_poly.type
_entity_poly.pdbx_seq_one_letter_code
_entity_poly.pdbx_strand_id
1 'polypeptide(L)'
;MHQTTEEPLLKKLLRYVMSDEARHVAFGVLSLQEVYKDMDAKEIRERQEFTFEAALRMRDRFLRQEMWEKLGVDVKEMVKYQLEMPEELKVFQRLLFSKIVPNCKKLGLLDAGDGWLRDRFTEIGVIEFENWVDTGSEYEDFDLDKSLEEKDKEVLEAAHEVFHKEEV
;
A
#
# COMPACT_ATOMS: atom_id res chain seq x y z
N MET A 1 -3.83 -10.98 -2.74
CA MET A 1 -5.27 -11.26 -2.95
C MET A 1 -5.69 -11.05 -4.40
N HIS A 2 -5.48 -9.88 -5.02
CA HIS A 2 -5.78 -9.69 -6.45
C HIS A 2 -5.04 -10.69 -7.36
N GLN A 3 -3.76 -10.95 -7.10
CA GLN A 3 -2.94 -11.90 -7.88
C GLN A 3 -3.31 -13.37 -7.67
N THR A 4 -4.02 -13.70 -6.58
CA THR A 4 -4.28 -15.08 -6.14
C THR A 4 -5.74 -15.48 -6.26
N THR A 5 -6.65 -14.53 -6.49
CA THR A 5 -8.07 -14.83 -6.69
C THR A 5 -8.33 -15.27 -8.12
N GLU A 6 -9.04 -16.39 -8.28
CA GLU A 6 -9.48 -16.90 -9.58
C GLU A 6 -10.85 -16.35 -9.98
N GLU A 7 -11.62 -15.81 -9.03
CA GLU A 7 -12.97 -15.31 -9.29
C GLU A 7 -12.93 -13.97 -10.08
N PRO A 8 -13.51 -13.91 -11.30
CA PRO A 8 -13.36 -12.75 -12.19
C PRO A 8 -13.94 -11.44 -11.63
N LEU A 9 -15.09 -11.48 -10.96
CA LEU A 9 -15.73 -10.26 -10.42
C LEU A 9 -14.90 -9.65 -9.29
N LEU A 10 -14.45 -10.48 -8.35
CA LEU A 10 -13.61 -10.08 -7.24
C LEU A 10 -12.27 -9.55 -7.74
N LYS A 11 -11.69 -10.15 -8.79
CA LYS A 11 -10.47 -9.63 -9.42
C LYS A 11 -10.68 -8.22 -9.97
N LYS A 12 -11.78 -8.00 -10.70
CA LYS A 12 -12.14 -6.68 -11.23
C LYS A 12 -12.41 -5.66 -10.12
N LEU A 13 -13.14 -6.03 -9.08
CA LEU A 13 -13.41 -5.19 -7.92
C LEU A 13 -12.11 -4.77 -7.22
N LEU A 14 -11.24 -5.74 -6.90
CA LEU A 14 -9.97 -5.47 -6.23
C LEU A 14 -9.07 -4.56 -7.08
N ARG A 15 -9.08 -4.71 -8.41
CA ARG A 15 -8.34 -3.80 -9.30
C ARG A 15 -8.82 -2.36 -9.19
N TYR A 16 -10.14 -2.12 -9.16
CA TYR A 16 -10.67 -0.76 -9.00
C TYR A 16 -10.32 -0.17 -7.63
N VAL A 17 -10.48 -0.95 -6.56
CA VAL A 17 -10.10 -0.50 -5.21
C VAL A 17 -8.62 -0.14 -5.17
N MET A 18 -7.75 -0.96 -5.74
CA MET A 18 -6.31 -0.68 -5.79
C MET A 18 -6.00 0.62 -6.55
N SER A 19 -6.68 0.88 -7.67
CA SER A 19 -6.52 2.14 -8.44
C SER A 19 -6.96 3.35 -7.63
N ASP A 20 -8.10 3.27 -6.93
CA ASP A 20 -8.62 4.36 -6.10
C ASP A 20 -7.71 4.65 -4.91
N GLU A 21 -7.27 3.61 -4.19
CA GLU A 21 -6.36 3.79 -3.06
C GLU A 21 -4.99 4.32 -3.49
N ALA A 22 -4.48 3.90 -4.65
CA ALA A 22 -3.25 4.47 -5.20
C ALA A 22 -3.39 5.98 -5.48
N ARG A 23 -4.54 6.41 -6.03
CA ARG A 23 -4.85 7.84 -6.23
C ARG A 23 -4.98 8.58 -4.90
N HIS A 24 -5.62 8.00 -3.89
CA HIS A 24 -5.70 8.59 -2.55
C HIS A 24 -4.31 8.79 -1.93
N VAL A 25 -3.44 7.79 -2.05
CA VAL A 25 -2.06 7.87 -1.55
C VAL A 25 -1.29 8.97 -2.29
N ALA A 26 -1.36 9.01 -3.62
CA ALA A 26 -0.67 10.03 -4.42
C ALA A 26 -1.14 11.45 -4.07
N PHE A 27 -2.45 11.66 -3.94
CA PHE A 27 -3.02 12.92 -3.49
C PHE A 27 -2.54 13.30 -2.07
N GLY A 28 -2.54 12.34 -1.15
CA GLY A 28 -2.04 12.54 0.21
C GLY A 28 -0.56 12.93 0.22
N VAL A 29 0.28 12.30 -0.61
CA VAL A 29 1.70 12.66 -0.73
C VAL A 29 1.86 14.10 -1.20
N LEU A 30 1.20 14.49 -2.30
CA LEU A 30 1.33 15.82 -2.88
C LEU A 30 0.83 16.91 -1.93
N SER A 31 -0.36 16.72 -1.35
CA SER A 31 -0.98 17.72 -0.47
C SER A 31 -0.20 17.89 0.84
N LEU A 32 0.21 16.80 1.49
CA LEU A 32 0.91 16.88 2.78
C LEU A 32 2.34 17.40 2.64
N GLN A 33 3.05 17.11 1.54
CA GLN A 33 4.38 17.66 1.29
C GLN A 33 4.40 19.18 1.29
N GLU A 34 3.34 19.83 0.77
CA GLU A 34 3.24 21.28 0.78
C GLU A 34 3.01 21.80 2.20
N VAL A 35 2.08 21.19 2.95
CA VAL A 35 1.76 21.62 4.31
C VAL A 35 2.97 21.45 5.25
N TYR A 36 3.73 20.36 5.12
CA TYR A 36 4.90 20.10 5.98
C TYR A 36 6.03 21.12 5.80
N LYS A 37 6.11 21.83 4.66
CA LYS A 37 7.12 22.89 4.46
C LYS A 37 6.87 24.11 5.35
N ASP A 38 5.61 24.34 5.72
CA ASP A 38 5.19 25.49 6.52
C ASP A 38 5.03 25.15 8.01
N MET A 39 5.25 23.90 8.40
CA MET A 39 5.15 23.44 9.79
C MET A 39 6.43 23.71 10.58
N ASP A 40 6.28 23.99 11.88
CA ASP A 40 7.41 24.09 12.79
C ASP A 40 7.92 22.70 13.26
N ALA A 41 9.05 22.68 13.97
CA ALA A 41 9.66 21.44 14.43
C ALA A 41 8.78 20.65 15.40
N LYS A 42 7.94 21.33 16.19
CA LYS A 42 7.02 20.69 17.14
C LYS A 42 5.86 20.04 16.38
N GLU A 43 5.30 20.72 15.40
CA GLU A 43 4.22 20.20 14.56
C GLU A 43 4.68 18.99 13.75
N ILE A 44 5.89 19.04 13.18
CA ILE A 44 6.52 17.91 12.50
C ILE A 44 6.70 16.72 13.45
N ARG A 45 7.19 16.94 14.67
CA ARG A 45 7.32 15.92 15.71
C ARG A 45 5.97 15.23 15.98
N GLU A 46 4.88 16.00 16.12
CA GLU A 46 3.54 15.43 16.32
C GLU A 46 3.10 14.54 15.14
N ARG A 47 3.43 14.91 13.89
CA ARG A 47 3.13 14.06 12.72
C ARG A 47 3.97 12.80 12.70
N GLN A 48 5.25 12.90 13.06
CA GLN A 48 6.14 11.74 13.17
C GLN A 48 5.64 10.74 14.22
N GLU A 49 5.26 11.21 15.41
CA GLU A 49 4.71 10.38 16.48
C GLU A 49 3.39 9.73 16.05
N PHE A 50 2.48 10.51 15.48
CA PHE A 50 1.21 10.00 14.95
C PHE A 50 1.42 8.91 13.89
N THR A 51 2.31 9.15 12.91
CA THR A 51 2.62 8.19 11.86
C THR A 51 3.20 6.89 12.44
N PHE A 52 4.12 6.99 13.40
CA PHE A 52 4.70 5.82 14.04
C PHE A 52 3.66 5.01 14.81
N GLU A 53 2.84 5.66 15.63
CA GLU A 53 1.76 4.98 16.37
C GLU A 53 0.74 4.33 15.45
N ALA A 54 0.33 5.03 14.38
CA ALA A 54 -0.59 4.50 13.40
C ALA A 54 -0.02 3.24 12.72
N ALA A 55 1.25 3.25 12.34
CA ALA A 55 1.91 2.10 11.74
C ALA A 55 1.95 0.88 12.67
N LEU A 56 2.24 1.10 13.97
CA LEU A 56 2.20 0.03 14.98
C LEU A 56 0.78 -0.53 15.17
N ARG A 57 -0.23 0.33 15.26
CA ARG A 57 -1.62 -0.11 15.40
C ARG A 57 -2.11 -0.89 14.18
N MET A 58 -1.72 -0.46 12.97
CA MET A 58 -2.02 -1.19 11.73
C MET A 58 -1.35 -2.57 11.73
N ARG A 59 -0.09 -2.68 12.18
CA ARG A 59 0.59 -3.97 12.36
C ARG A 59 -0.20 -4.87 13.32
N ASP A 60 -0.60 -4.36 14.48
CA ASP A 60 -1.27 -5.15 15.50
C ASP A 60 -2.68 -5.61 15.05
N ARG A 61 -3.34 -4.85 14.16
CA ARG A 61 -4.61 -5.25 13.55
C ARG A 61 -4.51 -6.53 12.72
N PHE A 62 -3.32 -6.87 12.19
CA PHE A 62 -3.11 -8.15 11.49
C PHE A 62 -3.18 -9.37 12.42
N LEU A 63 -3.19 -9.18 13.74
CA LEU A 63 -3.43 -10.26 14.68
C LEU A 63 -4.87 -10.78 14.63
N ARG A 64 -5.80 -10.04 13.99
CA ARG A 64 -7.18 -10.46 13.69
C ARG A 64 -7.96 -10.94 14.92
N GLN A 65 -7.71 -10.30 16.07
CA GLN A 65 -8.27 -10.68 17.37
C GLN A 65 -9.81 -10.79 17.34
N GLU A 66 -10.49 -9.79 16.76
CA GLU A 66 -11.96 -9.78 16.62
C GLU A 66 -12.50 -10.95 15.79
N MET A 67 -11.73 -11.42 14.80
CA MET A 67 -12.14 -12.56 13.97
C MET A 67 -12.06 -13.85 14.77
N TRP A 68 -10.98 -14.05 15.54
CA TRP A 68 -10.81 -15.22 16.40
C TRP A 68 -11.93 -15.30 17.44
N GLU A 69 -12.25 -14.16 18.07
CA GLU A 69 -13.35 -14.05 19.02
C GLU A 69 -14.68 -14.46 18.40
N LYS A 70 -15.02 -13.95 17.22
CA LYS A 70 -16.27 -14.29 16.50
C LYS A 70 -16.35 -15.75 16.08
N LEU A 71 -15.20 -16.42 15.87
CA LEU A 71 -15.12 -17.84 15.55
C LEU A 71 -15.10 -18.74 16.80
N GLY A 72 -15.14 -18.15 18.01
CA GLY A 72 -15.09 -18.90 19.27
C GLY A 72 -13.72 -19.50 19.59
N VAL A 73 -12.66 -18.96 19.00
CA VAL A 73 -11.27 -19.41 19.22
C VAL A 73 -10.62 -18.57 20.32
N ASP A 74 -9.76 -19.18 21.14
CA ASP A 74 -9.00 -18.44 22.16
C ASP A 74 -8.07 -17.41 21.52
N VAL A 75 -8.42 -16.13 21.66
CA VAL A 75 -7.69 -15.00 21.10
C VAL A 75 -6.25 -14.96 21.63
N LYS A 76 -6.03 -15.23 22.92
CA LYS A 76 -4.70 -15.12 23.54
C LYS A 76 -3.77 -16.21 23.01
N GLU A 77 -4.29 -17.43 22.86
CA GLU A 77 -3.54 -18.53 22.27
C GLU A 77 -3.15 -18.24 20.82
N MET A 78 -4.09 -17.74 20.01
CA MET A 78 -3.82 -17.39 18.61
C MET A 78 -2.86 -16.20 18.45
N VAL A 79 -2.97 -15.18 19.30
CA VAL A 79 -2.03 -14.05 19.32
C VAL A 79 -0.64 -14.54 19.68
N LYS A 80 -0.52 -15.36 20.74
CA LYS A 80 0.77 -15.94 21.14
C LYS A 80 1.37 -16.76 19.99
N TYR A 81 0.56 -17.64 19.39
CA TYR A 81 0.99 -18.45 18.25
C TYR A 81 1.51 -17.58 17.09
N GLN A 82 0.80 -16.51 16.74
CA GLN A 82 1.20 -15.60 15.66
C GLN A 82 2.47 -14.79 15.99
N LEU A 83 2.64 -14.38 17.25
CA LEU A 83 3.85 -13.67 17.68
C LEU A 83 5.08 -14.57 17.69
N GLU A 84 4.89 -15.87 18.00
CA GLU A 84 5.92 -16.90 18.00
C GLU A 84 6.23 -17.48 16.60
N MET A 85 5.46 -17.09 15.57
CA MET A 85 5.74 -17.53 14.20
C MET A 85 7.13 -17.06 13.73
N PRO A 86 7.86 -17.88 12.95
CA PRO A 86 9.07 -17.47 12.26
C PRO A 86 8.87 -16.17 11.47
N GLU A 87 9.91 -15.35 11.40
CA GLU A 87 9.84 -14.03 10.78
C GLU A 87 9.52 -14.12 9.28
N GLU A 88 9.91 -15.21 8.63
CA GLU A 88 9.56 -15.48 7.22
C GLU A 88 8.06 -15.70 7.01
N LEU A 89 7.32 -16.06 8.06
CA LEU A 89 5.87 -16.24 8.02
C LEU A 89 5.09 -14.98 8.45
N LYS A 90 5.78 -13.97 8.99
CA LYS A 90 5.21 -12.63 9.27
C LYS A 90 5.19 -11.72 8.03
N VAL A 91 5.07 -12.32 6.84
CA VAL A 91 5.08 -11.66 5.52
C VAL A 91 4.16 -10.45 5.48
N PHE A 92 2.97 -10.53 6.05
CA PHE A 92 2.00 -9.43 6.03
C PHE A 92 2.43 -8.21 6.85
N GLN A 93 3.15 -8.40 7.96
CA GLN A 93 3.69 -7.29 8.74
C GLN A 93 4.81 -6.60 7.96
N ARG A 94 5.69 -7.38 7.31
CA ARG A 94 6.75 -6.86 6.44
C ARG A 94 6.18 -6.11 5.23
N LEU A 95 5.13 -6.63 4.59
CA LEU A 95 4.46 -6.00 3.45
C LEU A 95 3.78 -4.67 3.81
N LEU A 96 3.30 -4.52 5.04
CA LEU A 96 2.75 -3.23 5.50
C LEU A 96 3.85 -2.16 5.48
N PHE A 97 4.98 -2.44 6.11
CA PHE A 97 6.09 -1.48 6.21
C PHE A 97 6.81 -1.27 4.87
N SER A 98 6.79 -2.25 3.97
CA SER A 98 7.31 -2.09 2.61
C SER A 98 6.57 -1.02 1.80
N LYS A 99 5.40 -0.57 2.24
CA LYS A 99 4.66 0.56 1.66
C LYS A 99 4.70 1.80 2.50
N ILE A 100 4.62 1.68 3.83
CA ILE A 100 4.63 2.86 4.72
C ILE A 100 5.97 3.59 4.66
N VAL A 101 7.10 2.88 4.80
CA VAL A 101 8.43 3.51 4.94
C VAL A 101 8.82 4.30 3.68
N PRO A 102 8.69 3.76 2.44
CA PRO A 102 8.93 4.56 1.23
C PRO A 102 8.05 5.81 1.12
N ASN A 103 6.76 5.72 1.45
CA ASN A 103 5.86 6.86 1.37
C ASN A 103 6.20 7.94 2.41
N CYS A 104 6.60 7.55 3.64
CA CYS A 104 7.09 8.50 4.65
C CYS A 104 8.38 9.20 4.20
N LYS A 105 9.28 8.48 3.50
CA LYS A 105 10.48 9.05 2.89
C LYS A 105 10.12 10.03 1.78
N LYS A 106 9.24 9.64 0.86
CA LYS A 106 8.76 10.49 -0.24
C LYS A 106 8.12 11.77 0.29
N LEU A 107 7.30 11.66 1.32
CA LEU A 107 6.71 12.81 2.04
C LEU A 107 7.75 13.75 2.67
N GLY A 108 9.01 13.33 2.81
CA GLY A 108 10.05 14.04 3.54
C GLY A 108 9.93 13.89 5.06
N LEU A 109 8.87 13.26 5.56
CA LEU A 109 8.58 13.13 6.99
C LEU A 109 9.57 12.21 7.72
N LEU A 110 10.11 11.20 7.01
CA LEU A 110 11.06 10.24 7.57
C LEU A 110 12.33 10.93 8.10
N ASP A 111 12.84 11.90 7.34
CA ASP A 111 14.10 12.61 7.60
C ASP A 111 13.87 14.03 8.17
N ALA A 112 12.62 14.43 8.40
CA ALA A 112 12.29 15.76 8.91
C ALA A 112 12.74 15.96 10.37
N GLY A 113 13.04 17.21 10.72
CA GLY A 113 13.48 17.58 12.05
C GLY A 113 14.85 16.98 12.39
N ASP A 114 14.89 16.17 13.45
CA ASP A 114 16.09 15.46 13.93
C ASP A 114 16.17 13.99 13.47
N GLY A 115 15.27 13.55 12.58
CA GLY A 115 15.26 12.18 12.07
C GLY A 115 14.64 11.14 13.01
N TRP A 116 13.92 11.56 14.06
CA TRP A 116 13.32 10.64 15.03
C TRP A 116 12.46 9.52 14.41
N LEU A 117 11.70 9.80 13.34
CA LEU A 117 10.88 8.76 12.70
C LEU A 117 11.76 7.67 12.06
N ARG A 118 12.87 8.06 11.44
CA ARG A 118 13.89 7.12 10.95
C ARG A 118 14.48 6.30 12.08
N ASP A 119 14.82 6.91 13.21
CA ASP A 119 15.36 6.19 14.36
C ASP A 119 14.35 5.15 14.88
N ARG A 120 13.07 5.54 15.03
CA ARG A 120 12.01 4.63 15.46
C ARG A 120 11.77 3.47 14.49
N PHE A 121 11.77 3.73 13.18
CA PHE A 121 11.67 2.66 12.17
C PHE A 121 12.91 1.77 12.11
N THR A 122 14.09 2.31 12.45
CA THR A 122 15.32 1.52 12.59
C THR A 122 15.24 0.61 13.82
N GLU A 123 14.77 1.12 14.96
CA GLU A 123 14.62 0.34 16.20
C GLU A 123 13.70 -0.86 16.05
N ILE A 124 12.62 -0.73 15.28
CA ILE A 124 11.68 -1.84 15.02
C ILE A 124 12.10 -2.72 13.83
N GLY A 125 13.25 -2.44 13.21
CA GLY A 125 13.82 -3.26 12.13
C GLY A 125 13.02 -3.23 10.83
N VAL A 126 12.50 -2.07 10.44
CA VAL A 126 11.74 -1.91 9.17
C VAL A 126 12.36 -0.88 8.23
N ILE A 127 13.46 -0.24 8.63
CA ILE A 127 14.09 0.81 7.85
C ILE A 127 14.66 0.30 6.51
N GLU A 128 14.96 -1.00 6.39
CA GLU A 128 15.44 -1.62 5.14
C GLU A 128 14.51 -1.42 3.94
N PHE A 129 13.23 -1.14 4.20
CA PHE A 129 12.25 -0.89 3.16
C PHE A 129 12.34 0.50 2.53
N GLU A 130 13.14 1.42 3.06
CA GLU A 130 13.13 2.83 2.63
C GLU A 130 13.44 3.09 1.15
N ASN A 131 14.06 2.12 0.46
CA ASN A 131 14.41 2.21 -0.95
C ASN A 131 13.53 1.29 -1.83
N TRP A 132 12.47 0.71 -1.27
CA TRP A 132 11.54 -0.11 -2.02
C TRP A 132 10.56 0.76 -2.82
N VAL A 133 9.95 0.15 -3.85
CA VAL A 133 8.99 0.78 -4.75
C VAL A 133 7.80 1.34 -3.96
N ASP A 134 7.65 2.66 -3.97
CA ASP A 134 6.54 3.35 -3.33
C ASP A 134 5.22 3.08 -4.07
N THR A 135 4.08 3.25 -3.38
CA THR A 135 2.74 2.98 -3.94
C THR A 135 2.42 3.85 -5.14
N GLY A 136 3.05 5.03 -5.28
CA GLY A 136 2.87 5.92 -6.42
C GLY A 136 3.55 5.43 -7.68
N SER A 137 4.59 4.61 -7.61
CA SER A 137 5.16 3.93 -8.79
C SER A 137 4.31 2.74 -9.27
N GLU A 138 3.56 2.08 -8.38
CA GLU A 138 2.55 1.10 -8.77
C GLU A 138 1.35 1.73 -9.50
N TYR A 139 1.22 3.06 -9.45
CA TYR A 139 0.23 3.79 -10.22
C TYR A 139 0.34 3.46 -11.71
N GLU A 140 1.54 3.45 -12.28
CA GLU A 140 1.74 3.14 -13.71
C GLU A 140 1.34 1.70 -14.06
N ASP A 141 1.53 0.76 -13.14
CA ASP A 141 1.18 -0.66 -13.33
C ASP A 141 -0.33 -0.92 -13.22
N PHE A 142 -1.06 -0.07 -12.48
CA PHE A 142 -2.51 -0.18 -12.29
C PHE A 142 -3.31 0.91 -13.02
N ASP A 143 -2.65 1.84 -13.70
CA ASP A 143 -3.30 2.93 -14.43
C ASP A 143 -4.14 2.34 -15.56
N LEU A 144 -5.45 2.46 -15.40
CA LEU A 144 -6.42 1.82 -16.27
C LEU A 144 -6.43 2.47 -17.66
N ASP A 145 -6.07 3.74 -17.76
CA ASP A 145 -6.18 4.54 -18.99
C ASP A 145 -5.35 3.93 -20.13
N LYS A 146 -4.09 3.57 -19.87
CA LYS A 146 -3.24 2.90 -20.87
C LYS A 146 -3.77 1.52 -21.25
N SER A 147 -4.23 0.73 -20.26
CA SER A 147 -4.70 -0.64 -20.51
C SER A 147 -6.06 -0.72 -21.22
N LEU A 148 -6.88 0.32 -21.11
CA LEU A 148 -8.16 0.46 -21.80
C LEU A 148 -7.94 1.02 -23.20
N GLU A 149 -7.08 2.03 -23.36
CA GLU A 149 -6.68 2.54 -24.68
C GLU A 149 -6.02 1.46 -25.56
N GLU A 150 -5.16 0.61 -24.98
CA GLU A 150 -4.53 -0.51 -25.69
C GLU A 150 -5.56 -1.55 -26.13
N LYS A 151 -6.50 -1.91 -25.25
CA LYS A 151 -7.57 -2.86 -25.60
C LYS A 151 -8.57 -2.28 -26.59
N ASP A 152 -8.90 -1.00 -26.49
CA ASP A 152 -9.79 -0.32 -27.42
C ASP A 152 -9.14 -0.20 -28.80
N LYS A 153 -7.82 0.04 -28.87
CA LYS A 153 -7.05 -0.03 -30.13
C LYS A 153 -7.03 -1.44 -30.72
N GLU A 154 -6.77 -2.45 -29.90
CA GLU A 154 -6.72 -3.85 -30.35
C GLU A 154 -8.09 -4.32 -30.86
N VAL A 155 -9.18 -3.89 -30.21
CA VAL A 155 -10.57 -4.14 -30.65
C VAL A 155 -10.90 -3.35 -31.93
N LEU A 156 -10.45 -2.11 -32.07
CA LEU A 156 -10.65 -1.31 -33.28
C LEU A 156 -9.88 -1.87 -34.48
N GLU A 157 -8.64 -2.32 -34.29
CA GLU A 157 -7.83 -2.97 -35.33
C GLU A 157 -8.45 -4.29 -35.75
N ALA A 158 -8.87 -5.13 -34.80
CA ALA A 158 -9.57 -6.39 -35.08
C ALA A 158 -10.90 -6.14 -35.81
N ALA A 159 -11.67 -5.12 -35.43
CA ALA A 159 -12.89 -4.74 -36.13
C ALA A 159 -12.59 -4.29 -37.57
N HIS A 160 -11.57 -3.45 -37.77
CA HIS A 160 -11.18 -2.95 -39.09
C HIS A 160 -10.73 -4.10 -40.02
N GLU A 161 -10.00 -5.09 -39.52
CA GLU A 161 -9.64 -6.29 -40.29
C GLU A 161 -10.84 -7.16 -40.67
N VAL A 162 -11.87 -7.22 -39.82
CA VAL A 162 -13.10 -7.99 -40.07
C VAL A 162 -13.97 -7.27 -41.11
N PHE A 163 -14.12 -5.95 -41.01
CA PHE A 163 -14.98 -5.17 -41.92
C PHE A 163 -14.34 -4.88 -43.29
N HIS A 164 -13.03 -5.02 -43.46
CA HIS A 164 -12.35 -4.84 -44.76
C HIS A 164 -11.92 -6.14 -45.45
N LYS A 165 -12.28 -7.31 -44.92
CA LYS A 165 -12.10 -8.61 -45.60
C LYS A 165 -13.25 -9.00 -46.54
N GLU A 166 -14.33 -8.23 -46.59
CA GLU A 166 -15.52 -8.53 -47.42
C GLU A 166 -15.61 -7.74 -48.75
N GLU A 167 -14.60 -6.93 -49.13
CA GLU A 167 -14.60 -6.14 -50.38
C GLU A 167 -13.52 -6.53 -51.41
N VAL A 168 -13.23 -7.83 -51.59
CA VAL A 168 -12.44 -8.32 -52.74
C VAL A 168 -13.15 -9.48 -53.45
#